data_AF-A0A960AYG5-F1
#
_entry.id   AF-A0A960AYG5-F1
#
_cell.length_a   1.000
_cell.length_b   1.000
_cell.length_c   1.000
_cell.angle_alpha   90.00
_cell.angle_beta   90.00
_cell.angle_gamma   90.00
#
_symmetry.space_group_name_H-M   'P 1'
#
loop_
_entity.id
_entity.type
_entity.pdbx_description
1 polymer ?
#
loop_
_entity_poly.entity_id
_entity_poly.type
_entity_poly.pdbx_seq_one_letter_code
_entity_poly.pdbx_strand_id
1 'polypeptide(L)'
;MDRLTHVDETGAARMVDVSGKAVTARTAVATGRVLVAPRVVELLRGEGVPKGDALAVARIAGIMGAKQTPALIPLCHPLALSSVTVDLAVADDAVEIRATVTTTDRTGVEMEALTA
;
A
#
# COMPACT_ATOMS: atom_id res chain seq x y z
N MET A 1 -23.42 -12.64 11.11
CA MET A 1 -22.41 -12.41 10.05
C MET A 1 -22.64 -11.01 9.54
N ASP A 2 -21.64 -10.14 9.68
CA ASP A 2 -21.73 -8.78 9.16
C ASP A 2 -21.87 -8.80 7.64
N ARG A 3 -22.82 -8.01 7.13
CA ARG A 3 -23.14 -7.94 5.71
C ARG A 3 -21.97 -7.33 4.94
N LEU A 4 -21.46 -8.04 3.92
CA LEU A 4 -20.45 -7.52 3.00
C LEU A 4 -20.96 -6.25 2.33
N THR A 5 -20.16 -5.18 2.34
CA THR A 5 -20.58 -3.86 1.85
C THR A 5 -20.37 -3.67 0.34
N HIS A 6 -19.40 -4.38 -0.24
CA HIS A 6 -19.08 -4.34 -1.69
C HIS A 6 -19.93 -5.27 -2.56
N VAL A 7 -20.94 -5.90 -1.97
CA VAL A 7 -21.88 -6.78 -2.66
C VAL A 7 -23.29 -6.22 -2.45
N ASP A 8 -24.11 -6.24 -3.49
CA ASP A 8 -25.52 -5.85 -3.41
C ASP A 8 -26.42 -7.00 -2.95
N GLU A 9 -27.73 -6.76 -2.91
CA GLU A 9 -28.73 -7.73 -2.45
C GLU A 9 -28.89 -8.93 -3.40
N THR A 10 -28.39 -8.82 -4.63
CA THR A 10 -28.41 -9.88 -5.64
C THR A 10 -27.10 -10.67 -5.69
N GLY A 11 -26.07 -10.26 -4.93
CA GLY A 11 -24.74 -10.85 -4.97
C GLY A 11 -23.78 -10.18 -5.96
N ALA A 12 -24.19 -9.10 -6.64
CA ALA A 12 -23.35 -8.40 -7.60
C ALA A 12 -22.39 -7.42 -6.92
N ALA A 13 -21.19 -7.29 -7.50
CA ALA A 13 -20.16 -6.37 -7.02
C ALA A 13 -20.59 -4.91 -7.22
N ARG A 14 -20.42 -4.07 -6.19
CA ARG A 14 -20.69 -2.64 -6.27
C ARG A 14 -19.69 -1.80 -5.48
N MET A 15 -19.38 -0.62 -6.01
CA MET A 15 -18.69 0.41 -5.25
C MET A 15 -19.68 1.03 -4.25
N VAL A 16 -19.27 1.16 -3.00
CA VAL A 16 -20.13 1.70 -1.94
C VAL A 16 -20.27 3.21 -2.12
N ASP A 17 -21.48 3.76 -2.12
CA ASP A 17 -21.66 5.21 -2.05
C ASP A 17 -21.20 5.73 -0.68
N VAL A 18 -20.27 6.67 -0.69
CA VAL A 18 -19.71 7.31 0.50
C VAL A 18 -20.11 8.78 0.62
N SER A 19 -20.96 9.31 -0.28
CA SER A 19 -21.35 10.73 -0.35
C SER A 19 -21.87 11.30 0.96
N GLY A 20 -22.66 10.52 1.71
CA GLY A 20 -23.24 10.89 3.00
C GLY A 20 -22.28 10.77 4.19
N LYS A 21 -21.04 10.30 4.01
CA LYS A 21 -20.05 10.20 5.09
C LYS A 21 -19.30 11.51 5.28
N ALA A 22 -18.92 11.80 6.51
CA ALA A 22 -18.09 12.96 6.83
C ALA A 22 -16.67 12.80 6.29
N VAL A 23 -16.09 13.92 5.84
CA VAL A 23 -14.67 14.04 5.51
C VAL A 23 -13.88 14.16 6.81
N THR A 24 -12.90 13.28 7.01
CA THR A 24 -12.04 13.27 8.19
C THR A 24 -10.60 12.97 7.81
N ALA A 25 -9.64 13.40 8.62
CA ALA A 25 -8.26 12.93 8.51
C ALA A 25 -8.21 11.41 8.77
N ARG A 26 -7.48 10.69 7.92
CA ARG A 26 -7.37 9.23 7.94
C ARG A 26 -5.93 8.81 7.71
N THR A 27 -5.53 7.73 8.36
CA THR A 27 -4.20 7.14 8.22
C THR A 27 -4.32 5.63 8.24
N ALA A 28 -3.61 4.97 7.34
CA ALA A 28 -3.44 3.52 7.36
C ALA A 28 -1.96 3.17 7.33
N VAL A 29 -1.63 2.06 7.97
CA VAL A 29 -0.28 1.48 7.97
C VAL A 29 -0.41 0.02 7.55
N ALA A 30 0.39 -0.39 6.57
CA ALA A 30 0.54 -1.77 6.17
C ALA A 30 2.00 -2.20 6.27
N THR A 31 2.22 -3.49 6.49
CA THR A 31 3.57 -4.07 6.58
C THR A 31 3.67 -5.34 5.76
N GLY A 32 4.82 -5.57 5.15
CA GLY A 32 5.13 -6.77 4.38
C GLY A 32 6.59 -7.17 4.54
N ARG A 33 6.92 -8.39 4.11
CA ARG A 33 8.31 -8.87 4.08
C ARG A 33 8.58 -9.59 2.76
N VAL A 34 9.72 -9.29 2.16
CA VAL A 34 10.25 -10.05 1.02
C VAL A 34 11.36 -10.94 1.54
N LEU A 35 11.09 -12.23 1.64
CA LEU A 35 12.11 -13.21 2.03
C LEU A 35 13.16 -13.34 0.93
N VAL A 36 14.42 -13.32 1.31
CA VAL A 36 15.53 -13.36 0.36
C VAL A 36 16.64 -14.28 0.85
N ALA A 37 17.47 -14.78 -0.07
CA ALA A 37 18.63 -15.57 0.30
C ALA A 37 19.68 -14.71 1.05
N PRO A 38 20.52 -15.31 1.91
CA PRO A 38 21.58 -14.59 2.63
C PRO A 38 22.49 -13.77 1.71
N ARG A 39 22.80 -14.29 0.52
CA ARG A 39 23.60 -13.58 -0.49
C ARG A 39 22.96 -12.26 -0.93
N VAL A 40 21.63 -12.17 -0.99
CA VAL A 40 20.92 -10.93 -1.34
C VAL A 40 21.00 -9.93 -0.19
N VAL A 41 20.88 -10.39 1.06
CA VAL A 41 21.07 -9.54 2.26
C VAL A 41 22.46 -8.92 2.27
N GLU A 42 23.50 -9.70 1.99
CA GLU A 42 24.88 -9.20 1.86
C GLU A 42 24.99 -8.10 0.79
N LEU A 43 24.39 -8.32 -0.40
CA LEU A 43 24.43 -7.34 -1.48
C LEU A 43 23.67 -6.05 -1.13
N LEU A 44 22.53 -6.17 -0.45
CA LEU A 44 21.73 -5.01 -0.02
C LEU A 44 22.39 -4.20 1.10
N ARG A 45 23.18 -4.84 1.97
CA ARG A 45 23.94 -4.17 3.05
C ARG A 45 25.31 -3.66 2.61
N GLY A 46 25.91 -4.29 1.59
CA GLY A 46 27.27 -4.05 1.13
C GLY A 46 27.35 -3.18 -0.14
N GLU A 47 28.08 -3.67 -1.14
CA GLU A 47 28.47 -2.89 -2.33
C GLU A 47 27.32 -2.59 -3.31
N GLY A 48 26.11 -3.08 -3.03
CA GLY A 48 24.92 -2.88 -3.86
C GLY A 48 24.60 -4.09 -4.76
N VAL A 49 23.46 -4.01 -5.43
CA VAL A 49 23.04 -5.02 -6.42
C VAL A 49 23.42 -4.59 -7.84
N PRO A 50 23.61 -5.52 -8.80
CA PRO A 50 23.98 -5.19 -10.18
C PRO A 50 23.05 -4.20 -10.91
N LYS A 51 21.84 -3.97 -10.36
CA LYS A 51 20.79 -3.12 -10.92
C LYS A 51 20.73 -1.71 -10.29
N GLY A 52 21.66 -1.35 -9.41
CA GLY A 52 21.65 -0.08 -8.68
C GLY A 52 20.94 -0.18 -7.33
N ASP A 53 20.45 0.94 -6.80
CA ASP A 53 19.80 0.97 -5.47
C ASP A 53 18.38 0.38 -5.53
N ALA A 54 18.28 -0.92 -5.20
CA ALA A 54 17.02 -1.64 -5.17
C ALA A 54 16.02 -1.08 -4.14
N LEU A 55 16.49 -0.55 -3.01
CA LEU A 55 15.62 -0.03 -1.95
C LEU A 55 15.04 1.32 -2.36
N ALA A 56 15.85 2.20 -2.97
CA ALA A 56 15.35 3.46 -3.52
C ALA A 56 14.31 3.22 -4.63
N VAL A 57 14.57 2.27 -5.54
CA VAL A 57 13.61 1.91 -6.58
C VAL A 57 12.32 1.34 -5.98
N ALA A 58 12.42 0.42 -5.02
CA ALA A 58 11.26 -0.15 -4.33
C ALA A 58 10.41 0.93 -3.64
N ARG A 59 11.06 1.92 -3.01
CA ARG A 59 10.38 3.04 -2.35
C ARG A 59 9.57 3.89 -3.34
N ILE A 60 10.16 4.23 -4.47
CA ILE A 60 9.47 4.99 -5.52
C ILE A 60 8.31 4.16 -6.09
N ALA A 61 8.55 2.87 -6.34
CA ALA A 61 7.53 1.96 -6.84
C ALA A 61 6.32 1.86 -5.89
N GLY A 62 6.55 1.73 -4.59
CA GLY A 62 5.46 1.69 -3.59
C GLY A 62 4.68 3.00 -3.50
N ILE A 63 5.37 4.16 -3.54
CA ILE A 63 4.70 5.47 -3.58
C ILE A 63 3.84 5.62 -4.85
N MET A 64 4.32 5.12 -5.99
CA MET A 64 3.55 5.11 -7.22
C MET A 64 2.38 4.12 -7.14
N GLY A 65 2.60 2.93 -6.58
CA GLY A 65 1.60 1.89 -6.36
C GLY A 65 0.41 2.40 -5.55
N ALA A 66 0.67 3.06 -4.42
CA ALA A 66 -0.35 3.71 -3.60
C ALA A 66 -1.29 4.61 -4.41
N LYS A 67 -0.73 5.44 -5.30
CA LYS A 67 -1.51 6.37 -6.15
C LYS A 67 -2.25 5.66 -7.28
N GLN A 68 -1.84 4.45 -7.66
CA GLN A 68 -2.48 3.65 -8.70
C GLN A 68 -3.54 2.69 -8.15
N THR A 69 -3.70 2.59 -6.82
CA THR A 69 -4.69 1.73 -6.16
C THR A 69 -6.08 1.73 -6.80
N PRO A 70 -6.75 2.86 -7.07
CA PRO A 70 -8.08 2.84 -7.68
C PRO A 70 -8.10 2.34 -9.13
N ALA A 71 -6.96 2.32 -9.83
CA ALA A 71 -6.83 1.71 -11.15
C ALA A 71 -6.57 0.20 -11.09
N LEU A 72 -6.02 -0.30 -9.97
CA LEU A 72 -5.67 -1.70 -9.76
C LEU A 72 -6.77 -2.49 -9.03
N ILE A 73 -7.47 -1.84 -8.09
CA ILE A 73 -8.50 -2.46 -7.24
C ILE A 73 -9.89 -1.97 -7.70
N PRO A 74 -10.72 -2.82 -8.34
CA PRO A 74 -11.89 -2.38 -9.11
C PRO A 74 -12.95 -1.55 -8.36
N LEU A 75 -13.07 -1.71 -7.05
CA LEU A 75 -14.11 -1.06 -6.24
C LEU A 75 -13.55 -0.04 -5.24
N CYS A 76 -12.27 0.31 -5.35
CA CYS A 76 -11.68 1.39 -4.57
C CYS A 76 -12.12 2.76 -5.13
N HIS A 77 -12.43 3.68 -4.23
CA HIS A 77 -12.66 5.07 -4.59
C HIS A 77 -11.35 5.73 -5.02
N PRO A 78 -11.36 6.65 -5.99
CA PRO A 78 -10.22 7.53 -6.20
C PRO A 78 -10.11 8.50 -5.02
N LEU A 79 -8.94 8.54 -4.38
CA LEU A 79 -8.67 9.38 -3.20
C LEU A 79 -7.51 10.35 -3.46
N ALA A 80 -7.63 11.56 -2.93
CA ALA A 80 -6.55 12.53 -2.91
C ALA A 80 -5.59 12.21 -1.75
N LEU A 81 -4.49 11.51 -2.03
CA LEU A 81 -3.51 11.15 -1.00
C LEU A 81 -2.73 12.39 -0.57
N SER A 82 -2.64 12.61 0.74
CA SER A 82 -1.92 13.74 1.33
C SER A 82 -0.45 13.40 1.57
N SER A 83 -0.16 12.17 1.99
CA SER A 83 1.21 11.65 2.09
C SER A 83 1.26 10.14 1.89
N VAL A 84 2.40 9.66 1.39
CA VAL A 84 2.74 8.25 1.30
C VAL A 84 4.20 8.11 1.72
N THR A 85 4.48 7.27 2.72
CA THR A 85 5.84 6.85 3.06
C THR A 85 5.96 5.34 2.91
N VAL A 86 7.09 4.88 2.39
CA VAL A 86 7.41 3.45 2.28
C VAL A 86 8.80 3.26 2.85
N ASP A 87 8.89 2.64 4.01
CA ASP A 87 10.13 2.39 4.73
C ASP A 87 10.57 0.95 4.50
N LEU A 88 11.85 0.78 4.16
CA LEU A 88 12.46 -0.51 3.87
C LEU A 88 13.63 -0.72 4.83
N ALA A 89 13.64 -1.86 5.52
CA ALA A 89 14.71 -2.26 6.42
C ALA A 89 15.22 -3.66 6.04
N VAL A 90 16.54 -3.83 5.97
CA VAL A 90 17.16 -5.12 5.61
C VAL A 90 17.40 -5.94 6.87
N ALA A 91 16.57 -6.96 7.08
CA ALA A 91 16.72 -7.99 8.10
C ALA A 91 17.69 -9.11 7.63
N ASP A 92 17.95 -10.09 8.49
CA ASP A 92 18.92 -11.15 8.20
C ASP A 92 18.44 -12.17 7.15
N ASP A 93 17.12 -12.24 6.92
CA ASP A 93 16.45 -13.18 6.02
C ASP A 93 15.44 -12.49 5.07
N ALA A 94 15.30 -11.16 5.15
CA ALA A 94 14.23 -10.44 4.46
C ALA A 94 14.52 -8.94 4.27
N VAL A 95 13.73 -8.31 3.40
CA VAL A 95 13.48 -6.87 3.47
C VAL A 95 12.12 -6.65 4.10
N GLU A 96 12.08 -5.97 5.24
CA GLU A 96 10.86 -5.51 5.90
C GLU A 96 10.38 -4.22 5.26
N ILE A 97 9.08 -4.15 4.98
CA ILE A 97 8.44 -3.03 4.30
C ILE A 97 7.34 -2.49 5.21
N ARG A 98 7.30 -1.18 5.40
CA ARG A 98 6.22 -0.48 6.10
C ARG A 98 5.74 0.69 5.26
N ALA A 99 4.49 0.63 4.81
CA ALA A 99 3.84 1.72 4.11
C ALA A 99 2.90 2.47 5.05
N THR A 100 2.98 3.80 5.06
CA THR A 100 2.03 4.67 5.77
C THR A 100 1.41 5.65 4.79
N VAL A 101 0.08 5.66 4.71
CA VAL A 101 -0.68 6.52 3.79
C VAL A 101 -1.64 7.39 4.59
N THR A 102 -1.72 8.67 4.22
CA THR A 102 -2.67 9.61 4.81
C THR A 102 -3.54 10.29 3.76
N THR A 103 -4.78 10.63 4.16
CA THR A 103 -5.70 11.46 3.38
C THR A 103 -6.63 12.24 4.31
N THR A 104 -7.39 13.17 3.75
CA THR A 104 -8.56 13.78 4.39
C THR A 104 -9.76 13.56 3.48
N ASP A 105 -10.51 12.47 3.70
CA ASP A 105 -11.62 12.05 2.82
C ASP A 105 -12.69 11.22 3.56
N ARG A 106 -13.66 10.69 2.82
CA ARG A 106 -14.88 10.01 3.30
C ARG A 106 -14.70 8.50 3.56
N THR A 107 -13.60 7.92 3.10
CA THR A 107 -13.28 6.49 3.28
C THR A 107 -11.82 6.31 3.63
N GLY A 108 -11.49 5.15 4.22
CA GLY A 108 -10.13 4.78 4.61
C GLY A 108 -9.17 4.65 3.42
N VAL A 109 -7.89 4.54 3.76
CA VAL A 109 -6.75 4.38 2.82
C VAL A 109 -6.00 3.07 3.05
N GLU A 110 -6.71 2.06 3.57
CA GLU A 110 -6.14 0.75 3.89
C GLU A 110 -5.61 0.06 2.63
N MET A 111 -6.34 0.20 1.52
CA MET A 111 -5.98 -0.42 0.24
C MET A 111 -4.76 0.27 -0.38
N GLU A 112 -4.64 1.59 -0.25
CA GLU A 112 -3.46 2.33 -0.71
C GLU A 112 -2.22 1.96 0.09
N ALA A 113 -2.35 1.77 1.40
CA ALA A 113 -1.25 1.30 2.23
C ALA A 113 -0.83 -0.14 1.87
N LEU A 114 -1.80 -1.04 1.61
CA LEU A 114 -1.52 -2.43 1.22
C LEU A 114 -0.95 -2.57 -0.20
N THR A 115 -1.29 -1.65 -1.11
CA THR A 115 -0.82 -1.67 -2.50
C THR A 115 0.58 -1.08 -2.65
N ALA A 116 0.98 -0.22 -1.70
CA ALA A 116 2.31 0.40 -1.63
C ALA A 116 3.39 -0.59 -1.17
#